data_AF-A0A6A6DGJ0-F1
#
_entry.id   AF-A0A6A6DGJ0-F1
#
_cell.length_a   1.000
_cell.length_b   1.000
_cell.length_c   1.000
_cell.angle_alpha   90.00
_cell.angle_beta   90.00
_cell.angle_gamma   90.00
#
_symmetry.space_group_name_H-M   'P 1'
#
loop_
_entity.id
_entity.type
_entity.pdbx_description
1 polymer ?
#
loop_
_entity_poly.entity_id
_entity_poly.type
_entity_poly.pdbx_seq_one_letter_code
_entity_poly.pdbx_strand_id
1 'polypeptide(L)'
;MKMPVGPFERPIPRIGDSRLPRLTWTENSCLCFGTMVYASIHMTGWNFQFPTRVEQILWRASSLILLGATVAFWIIESLAMGWRYGGGQELFTRLFTQRSKSRPAELTTSNSNSNSNIANGTTQTSGTVESQQEYSHETPFEPRELPLAWEFWSIFPTAFIYAAARVYILVEALLGLRSLPLSAYLTVDWASLFPHI
;
A
#
# COMPACT_ATOMS: atom_id res chain seq x y z
N MET A 1 25.33 1.11 13.53
CA MET A 1 24.70 1.38 12.22
C MET A 1 25.60 2.35 11.47
N LYS A 2 26.17 1.93 10.34
CA LYS A 2 27.05 2.75 9.49
C LYS A 2 26.17 3.40 8.44
N MET A 3 25.93 4.71 8.54
CA MET A 3 25.08 5.39 7.57
C MET A 3 25.89 5.67 6.29
N PRO A 4 25.30 5.46 5.09
CA PRO A 4 25.96 5.83 3.85
C PRO A 4 26.09 7.36 3.81
N VAL A 5 27.34 7.84 3.79
CA VAL A 5 27.65 9.25 3.58
C VAL A 5 27.75 9.51 2.08
N GLY A 6 27.19 10.64 1.63
CA GLY A 6 27.23 11.03 0.23
C GLY A 6 28.66 11.36 -0.25
N PRO A 7 28.90 11.38 -1.57
CA PRO A 7 30.19 11.73 -2.14
C PRO A 7 30.61 13.17 -1.78
N PHE A 8 31.91 13.38 -1.52
CA PHE A 8 32.46 14.69 -1.12
C PHE A 8 32.73 15.65 -2.30
N GLU A 9 32.47 15.20 -3.54
CA GLU A 9 32.69 16.00 -4.74
C GLU A 9 31.54 16.98 -4.99
N ARG A 10 31.90 18.20 -5.41
CA ARG A 10 30.96 19.26 -5.77
C ARG A 10 30.94 19.47 -7.28
N PRO A 11 29.79 19.82 -7.88
CA PRO A 11 28.50 20.10 -7.24
C PRO A 11 27.77 18.84 -6.79
N ILE A 12 27.23 18.86 -5.57
CA ILE A 12 26.47 17.74 -5.01
C ILE A 12 25.20 17.55 -5.87
N PRO A 13 24.96 16.36 -6.44
CA PRO A 13 23.71 16.08 -7.13
C PRO A 13 22.54 16.32 -6.16
N ARG A 14 21.59 17.17 -6.54
CA ARG A 14 20.39 17.40 -5.72
C ARG A 14 19.69 16.05 -5.53
N ILE A 15 19.57 15.60 -4.28
CA ILE A 15 18.66 14.52 -3.93
C ILE A 15 17.27 14.98 -4.37
N GLY A 16 16.72 14.33 -5.39
CA GLY A 16 15.37 14.60 -5.82
C GLY A 16 14.41 14.06 -4.76
N ASP A 17 13.70 14.97 -4.07
CA ASP A 17 12.58 14.64 -3.15
C ASP A 17 11.47 13.80 -3.82
N SER A 18 11.54 13.60 -5.13
CA SER A 18 10.59 12.81 -5.91
C SER A 18 10.83 11.29 -5.84
N ARG A 19 11.86 10.84 -5.11
CA ARG A 19 12.19 9.41 -4.90
C ARG A 19 11.32 8.81 -3.78
N LEU A 20 10.02 8.68 -4.01
CA LEU A 20 9.18 7.86 -3.14
C LEU A 20 9.39 6.37 -3.49
N PRO A 21 9.64 5.49 -2.50
CA PRO A 21 9.78 4.06 -2.74
C PRO A 21 8.49 3.50 -3.36
N ARG A 22 8.62 2.54 -4.28
CA ARG A 22 7.46 1.81 -4.80
C ARG A 22 6.87 1.00 -3.64
N LEU A 23 5.61 1.26 -3.29
CA LEU A 23 4.91 0.42 -2.34
C LEU A 23 4.76 -0.99 -2.93
N THR A 24 5.13 -1.97 -2.14
CA THR A 24 4.92 -3.39 -2.40
C THR A 24 3.43 -3.73 -2.34
N TRP A 25 3.03 -4.85 -2.95
CA TRP A 25 1.65 -5.33 -2.93
C TRP A 25 1.10 -5.54 -1.52
N THR A 26 1.96 -5.92 -0.57
CA THR A 26 1.60 -6.08 0.84
C THR A 26 1.30 -4.75 1.51
N GLU A 27 2.11 -3.72 1.24
CA GLU A 27 1.90 -2.38 1.79
C GLU A 27 0.61 -1.76 1.24
N ASN A 28 0.37 -1.89 -0.06
CA ASN A 28 -0.89 -1.46 -0.68
C ASN A 28 -2.11 -2.19 -0.12
N SER A 29 -1.98 -3.49 0.16
CA SER A 29 -3.07 -4.28 0.76
C SER A 29 -3.39 -3.83 2.20
N CYS A 30 -2.37 -3.52 3.01
CA CYS A 30 -2.56 -2.96 4.34
C CYS A 30 -3.26 -1.60 4.30
N LEU A 31 -2.89 -0.72 3.37
CA LEU A 31 -3.54 0.57 3.17
C LEU A 31 -5.01 0.41 2.72
N CYS A 32 -5.26 -0.52 1.80
CA CYS A 32 -6.61 -0.85 1.36
C CYS A 32 -7.49 -1.27 2.53
N PHE A 33 -7.01 -2.20 3.34
CA PHE A 33 -7.73 -2.64 4.53
C PHE A 33 -7.98 -1.48 5.52
N GLY A 34 -6.95 -0.68 5.83
CA GLY A 34 -7.09 0.44 6.76
C GLY A 34 -8.12 1.48 6.29
N THR A 35 -8.12 1.81 4.99
CA THR A 35 -9.08 2.76 4.42
C THR A 35 -10.50 2.21 4.34
N MET A 36 -10.66 0.90 4.09
CA MET A 36 -11.96 0.24 4.15
C MET A 36 -12.53 0.21 5.57
N VAL A 37 -11.70 -0.10 6.57
CA VAL A 37 -12.11 -0.07 7.99
C VAL A 37 -12.56 1.34 8.37
N TYR A 38 -11.77 2.35 7.99
CA TYR A 38 -12.16 3.74 8.19
C TYR A 38 -13.48 4.10 7.50
N ALA A 39 -13.71 3.70 6.25
CA ALA A 39 -14.98 3.96 5.58
C ALA A 39 -16.16 3.26 6.27
N SER A 40 -15.94 2.02 6.76
CA SER A 40 -16.96 1.23 7.45
C SER A 40 -17.42 1.84 8.77
N ILE A 41 -16.60 2.66 9.43
CA ILE A 41 -16.97 3.30 10.70
C ILE A 41 -18.24 4.15 10.56
N HIS A 42 -18.47 4.75 9.39
CA HIS A 42 -19.64 5.58 9.14
C HIS A 42 -20.94 4.76 9.09
N MET A 43 -20.85 3.47 8.74
CA MET A 43 -22.00 2.56 8.78
C MET A 43 -22.44 2.24 10.21
N THR A 44 -21.61 2.45 11.23
CA THR A 44 -22.02 2.21 12.63
C THR A 44 -23.23 3.06 13.03
N GLY A 45 -23.41 4.23 12.41
CA GLY A 45 -24.57 5.10 12.62
C GLY A 45 -25.87 4.66 11.93
N TRP A 46 -25.95 3.45 11.37
CA TRP A 46 -27.12 2.97 10.62
C TRP A 46 -28.45 3.03 11.40
N ASN A 47 -28.37 2.77 12.71
CA ASN A 47 -29.50 2.72 13.64
C ASN A 47 -29.60 3.96 14.54
N PHE A 48 -28.84 5.02 14.27
CA PHE A 48 -28.98 6.26 15.03
C PHE A 48 -30.36 6.88 14.80
N GLN A 49 -30.90 7.45 15.88
CA GLN A 49 -32.18 8.16 15.86
C GLN A 49 -31.91 9.62 15.47
N PHE A 50 -32.38 9.99 14.29
CA PHE A 50 -32.32 11.37 13.80
C PHE A 50 -33.67 12.07 14.01
N PRO A 51 -33.70 13.40 14.20
CA PRO A 51 -34.93 14.17 14.36
C PRO A 51 -35.89 13.99 13.20
N THR A 52 -35.38 13.91 11.97
CA THR A 52 -36.19 13.68 10.77
C THR A 52 -35.84 12.38 10.05
N ARG A 53 -36.82 11.81 9.36
CA ARG A 53 -36.61 10.62 8.52
C ARG A 53 -35.70 10.90 7.32
N VAL A 54 -35.72 12.13 6.82
CA VAL A 54 -34.92 12.56 5.67
C VAL A 54 -33.44 12.58 6.03
N GLU A 55 -33.07 13.14 7.18
CA GLU A 55 -31.70 13.12 7.71
C GLU A 55 -31.18 11.69 7.88
N GLN A 56 -32.02 10.79 8.42
CA GLN A 56 -31.64 9.38 8.56
C GLN A 56 -31.36 8.70 7.21
N ILE A 57 -32.17 8.98 6.18
CA ILE A 57 -31.96 8.41 4.84
C ILE A 57 -30.70 9.01 4.20
N LEU A 58 -30.49 10.31 4.33
CA LEU A 58 -29.30 11.00 3.83
C LEU A 58 -28.03 10.49 4.52
N TRP A 59 -28.07 10.21 5.83
CA TRP A 59 -26.96 9.60 6.56
C TRP A 59 -26.61 8.22 6.00
N ARG A 60 -27.62 7.37 5.77
CA ARG A 60 -27.43 6.04 5.21
C ARG A 60 -26.89 6.10 3.79
N ALA A 61 -27.47 6.96 2.96
CA ALA A 61 -27.03 7.17 1.58
C ALA A 61 -25.58 7.67 1.53
N SER A 62 -25.23 8.69 2.32
CA SER A 62 -23.86 9.24 2.38
C SER A 62 -22.85 8.21 2.91
N SER A 63 -23.22 7.41 3.92
CA SER A 63 -22.36 6.33 4.43
C SER A 63 -22.11 5.24 3.39
N LEU A 64 -23.14 4.84 2.64
CA LEU A 64 -23.01 3.90 1.52
C LEU A 64 -22.18 4.49 0.38
N ILE A 65 -22.36 5.77 0.07
CA ILE A 65 -21.58 6.48 -0.94
C ILE A 65 -20.10 6.52 -0.57
N LEU A 66 -19.75 6.81 0.69
CA LEU A 66 -18.35 6.81 1.13
C LEU A 66 -17.72 5.43 0.99
N LEU A 67 -18.40 4.38 1.47
CA LEU A 67 -17.90 3.01 1.34
C LEU A 67 -17.78 2.60 -0.12
N GLY A 68 -18.81 2.87 -0.92
CA GLY A 68 -18.83 2.57 -2.36
C GLY A 68 -17.73 3.29 -3.13
N ALA A 69 -17.53 4.60 -2.87
CA ALA A 69 -16.48 5.39 -3.50
C ALA A 69 -15.08 4.90 -3.12
N THR A 70 -14.85 4.54 -1.86
CA THR A 70 -13.57 3.96 -1.42
C THR A 70 -13.31 2.61 -2.08
N VAL A 71 -14.31 1.72 -2.13
CA VAL A 71 -14.18 0.41 -2.79
C VAL A 71 -13.94 0.59 -4.30
N ALA A 72 -14.70 1.47 -4.95
CA ALA A 72 -14.54 1.75 -6.38
C ALA A 72 -13.14 2.30 -6.70
N PHE A 73 -12.62 3.22 -5.89
CA PHE A 73 -11.26 3.74 -6.03
C PHE A 73 -10.21 2.62 -5.98
N TRP A 74 -10.30 1.74 -4.97
CA TRP A 74 -9.35 0.62 -4.83
C TRP A 74 -9.47 -0.41 -5.95
N ILE A 75 -10.69 -0.69 -6.44
CA ILE A 75 -10.89 -1.58 -7.58
C ILE A 75 -10.26 -0.98 -8.83
N ILE A 76 -10.52 0.30 -9.12
CA ILE A 76 -9.97 1.00 -10.29
C ILE A 76 -8.44 1.01 -10.22
N GLU A 77 -7.85 1.35 -9.07
CA GLU A 77 -6.41 1.35 -8.88
C GLU A 77 -5.80 -0.06 -9.04
N SER A 78 -6.47 -1.08 -8.50
CA SER A 78 -6.02 -2.48 -8.64
C SER A 78 -6.08 -2.98 -10.08
N LEU A 79 -7.14 -2.60 -10.81
CA LEU A 79 -7.28 -2.90 -12.23
C LEU A 79 -6.24 -2.14 -13.07
N ALA A 80 -5.98 -0.86 -12.76
CA ALA A 80 -4.96 -0.04 -13.40
C ALA A 80 -3.56 -0.64 -13.18
N MET A 81 -3.23 -1.04 -11.95
CA MET A 81 -1.99 -1.74 -11.62
C MET A 81 -1.90 -3.09 -12.36
N GLY A 82 -2.99 -3.86 -12.41
CA GLY A 82 -3.04 -5.12 -13.16
C GLY A 82 -2.81 -4.92 -14.66
N TRP A 83 -3.37 -3.85 -15.23
CA TRP A 83 -3.22 -3.51 -16.64
C TRP A 83 -1.83 -2.98 -16.99
N ARG A 84 -1.23 -2.16 -16.12
CA ARG A 84 0.13 -1.58 -16.31
C ARG A 84 1.25 -2.59 -16.10
N TYR A 85 1.14 -3.44 -15.08
CA TYR A 85 2.25 -4.33 -14.67
C TYR A 85 2.13 -5.74 -15.24
N GLY A 86 0.99 -6.14 -15.83
CA GLY A 86 0.77 -7.52 -16.31
C GLY A 86 0.94 -8.61 -15.23
N GLY A 87 1.16 -8.23 -13.97
CA GLY A 87 1.78 -9.03 -12.92
C GLY A 87 0.82 -9.95 -12.16
N GLY A 88 -0.47 -9.95 -12.50
CA GLY A 88 -1.43 -10.89 -11.94
C GLY A 88 -1.08 -12.36 -12.23
N GLN A 89 -0.23 -12.61 -13.22
CA GLN A 89 0.18 -13.94 -13.64
C GLN A 89 1.28 -14.53 -12.73
N GLU A 90 2.14 -13.72 -12.10
CA GLU A 90 3.26 -14.23 -11.31
C GLU A 90 2.84 -14.73 -9.92
N LEU A 91 1.89 -14.07 -9.27
CA LEU A 91 1.35 -14.53 -7.98
C LEU A 91 0.45 -15.76 -8.16
N PHE A 92 -0.37 -15.79 -9.22
CA PHE A 92 -1.17 -16.96 -9.57
C PHE A 92 -0.28 -18.16 -9.92
N THR A 93 0.75 -17.96 -10.75
CA THR A 93 1.71 -19.04 -11.04
C THR A 93 2.48 -19.47 -9.79
N ARG A 94 2.91 -18.57 -8.89
CA ARG A 94 3.55 -19.02 -7.64
C ARG A 94 2.60 -19.80 -6.72
N LEU A 95 1.35 -19.38 -6.59
CA LEU A 95 0.35 -20.05 -5.73
C LEU A 95 -0.15 -21.38 -6.31
N PHE A 96 -0.27 -21.50 -7.65
CA PHE A 96 -0.79 -22.70 -8.31
C PHE A 96 0.29 -23.64 -8.89
N THR A 97 1.54 -23.17 -9.10
CA THR A 97 2.66 -23.97 -9.65
C THR A 97 3.56 -24.56 -8.55
N GLN A 98 3.35 -24.28 -7.27
CA GLN A 98 4.12 -24.89 -6.17
C GLN A 98 3.64 -26.32 -5.79
N ARG A 99 2.97 -27.04 -6.69
CA ARG A 99 2.57 -28.45 -6.49
C ARG A 99 3.26 -29.45 -7.42
N SER A 100 4.47 -29.13 -7.90
CA SER A 100 5.33 -30.13 -8.55
C SER A 100 6.78 -30.00 -8.08
N LYS A 101 7.02 -30.23 -6.79
CA LYS A 101 8.34 -30.66 -6.31
C LYS A 101 8.22 -32.04 -5.67
N SER A 102 7.71 -32.99 -6.44
CA SER A 102 7.86 -34.40 -6.11
C SER A 102 9.22 -34.87 -6.64
N ARG A 103 10.14 -35.10 -5.71
CA ARG A 103 11.43 -35.77 -5.93
C ARG A 103 11.19 -37.21 -6.39
N PRO A 104 11.92 -37.71 -7.40
CA PRO A 104 12.57 -39.01 -7.30
C PRO A 104 14.08 -38.86 -7.63
N ALA A 105 14.98 -39.25 -6.72
CA ALA A 105 15.61 -40.59 -6.70
C ALA A 105 16.50 -40.84 -7.93
N GLU A 106 17.78 -40.53 -7.75
CA GLU A 106 19.00 -41.31 -8.06
C GLU A 106 19.00 -42.44 -9.12
N LEU A 107 20.19 -42.64 -9.73
CA LEU A 107 20.64 -43.56 -10.80
C LEU A 107 20.43 -43.03 -12.24
N THR A 108 21.42 -42.88 -13.13
CA THR A 108 22.63 -43.69 -13.36
C THR A 108 23.62 -42.93 -14.29
N THR A 109 24.91 -43.03 -13.95
CA THR A 109 26.15 -43.05 -14.76
C THR A 109 26.11 -42.84 -16.28
N SER A 110 26.94 -41.91 -16.77
CA SER A 110 27.82 -42.01 -17.98
C SER A 110 28.74 -40.79 -18.01
N ASN A 111 29.94 -40.83 -17.43
CA ASN A 111 31.22 -41.18 -18.06
C ASN A 111 31.43 -40.62 -19.48
N SER A 112 32.22 -39.56 -19.60
CA SER A 112 33.02 -39.23 -20.80
C SER A 112 34.15 -38.28 -20.40
N ASN A 113 35.33 -38.86 -20.30
CA ASN A 113 36.61 -38.18 -20.18
C ASN A 113 36.91 -37.38 -21.44
N SER A 114 37.23 -36.09 -21.28
CA SER A 114 37.91 -35.29 -22.29
C SER A 114 38.96 -34.42 -21.61
N ASN A 115 40.17 -34.96 -21.49
CA ASN A 115 41.36 -34.19 -21.13
C ASN A 115 41.85 -33.41 -22.35
N SER A 116 41.98 -32.09 -22.22
CA SER A 116 42.92 -31.32 -23.03
C SER A 116 43.66 -30.31 -22.15
N ASN A 117 44.90 -30.66 -21.84
CA ASN A 117 45.88 -29.77 -21.25
C ASN A 117 46.47 -28.90 -22.35
N ILE A 118 46.32 -27.58 -22.28
CA ILE A 118 47.29 -26.63 -22.84
C ILE A 118 47.59 -25.60 -21.74
N ALA A 119 48.82 -25.66 -21.27
CA ALA A 119 49.44 -24.70 -20.38
C ALA A 119 49.74 -23.38 -21.11
N ASN A 120 49.73 -22.27 -20.38
CA ASN A 120 50.84 -21.30 -20.25
C ASN A 120 50.31 -19.98 -19.65
N GLY A 121 51.01 -19.42 -18.65
CA GLY A 121 50.87 -18.00 -18.31
C GLY A 121 50.83 -17.66 -16.82
N THR A 122 52.02 -17.51 -16.24
CA THR A 122 52.40 -16.90 -14.97
C THR A 122 51.65 -15.61 -14.61
N THR A 123 51.26 -15.43 -13.33
CA THR A 123 51.63 -14.30 -12.42
C THR A 123 50.80 -14.35 -11.13
N GLN A 124 51.45 -14.61 -10.00
CA GLN A 124 50.98 -14.21 -8.66
C GLN A 124 51.53 -12.81 -8.37
N THR A 125 50.75 -11.88 -7.79
CA THR A 125 51.05 -11.13 -6.55
C THR A 125 49.85 -10.23 -6.15
N SER A 126 49.62 -10.09 -4.84
CA SER A 126 48.92 -9.00 -4.12
C SER A 126 47.40 -9.07 -3.88
N GLY A 127 47.03 -9.64 -2.73
CA GLY A 127 46.64 -8.84 -1.56
C GLY A 127 45.26 -8.16 -1.54
N THR A 128 44.38 -8.76 -0.72
CA THR A 128 43.50 -8.07 0.26
C THR A 128 42.20 -7.42 -0.23
N VAL A 129 41.10 -8.11 0.11
CA VAL A 129 39.79 -7.59 0.54
C VAL A 129 39.28 -6.33 -0.17
N GLU A 130 38.38 -6.54 -1.12
CA GLU A 130 37.22 -5.66 -1.25
C GLU A 130 36.09 -6.48 -1.88
N SER A 131 35.10 -6.80 -1.05
CA SER A 131 33.78 -7.20 -1.52
C SER A 131 33.29 -6.10 -2.45
N GLN A 132 33.43 -6.31 -3.76
CA GLN A 132 32.78 -5.51 -4.79
C GLN A 132 31.28 -5.66 -4.56
N GLN A 133 30.76 -4.75 -3.74
CA GLN A 133 29.35 -4.46 -3.62
C GLN A 133 28.94 -4.03 -5.02
N GLU A 134 28.23 -4.92 -5.71
CA GLU A 134 27.72 -4.72 -7.05
C GLU A 134 26.94 -3.41 -7.08
N TYR A 135 27.60 -2.36 -7.56
CA TYR A 135 27.01 -1.06 -7.77
C TYR A 135 26.07 -1.21 -8.95
N SER A 136 24.81 -1.50 -8.64
CA SER A 136 23.72 -1.53 -9.61
C SER A 136 23.74 -0.21 -10.37
N HIS A 137 24.16 -0.27 -11.63
CA HIS A 137 24.01 0.81 -12.58
C HIS A 137 22.52 1.21 -12.57
N GLU A 138 22.17 2.37 -11.97
CA GLU A 138 20.79 2.85 -12.00
C GLU A 138 20.40 2.99 -13.48
N THR A 139 19.44 2.19 -13.91
CA THR A 139 18.91 2.24 -15.28
C THR A 139 18.37 3.64 -15.57
N PRO A 140 18.56 4.18 -16.79
CA PRO A 140 17.95 5.44 -17.17
C PRO A 140 16.45 5.40 -16.90
N PHE A 141 15.94 6.48 -16.31
CA PHE A 141 14.54 6.69 -15.94
C PHE A 141 13.59 6.14 -17.00
N GLU A 142 12.94 5.02 -16.67
CA GLU A 142 11.73 4.60 -17.37
C GLU A 142 10.69 5.69 -17.07
N PRO A 143 10.24 6.45 -18.09
CA PRO A 143 9.34 7.56 -17.87
C PRO A 143 8.10 7.06 -17.14
N ARG A 144 7.67 7.79 -16.10
CA ARG A 144 6.32 7.61 -15.55
C ARG A 144 5.36 7.70 -16.75
N GLU A 145 4.72 6.58 -17.07
CA GLU A 145 3.45 6.61 -17.78
C GLU A 145 2.55 7.45 -16.87
N LEU A 146 2.40 8.73 -17.21
CA LEU A 146 1.48 9.63 -16.52
C LEU A 146 0.12 8.92 -16.46
N PRO A 147 -0.68 9.15 -15.41
CA PRO A 147 -2.00 8.54 -15.32
C PRO A 147 -2.69 8.81 -16.65
N LEU A 148 -3.13 7.76 -17.34
CA LEU A 148 -3.82 7.94 -18.60
C LEU A 148 -5.01 8.87 -18.34
N ALA A 149 -5.46 9.61 -19.35
CA ALA A 149 -6.58 10.52 -19.20
C ALA A 149 -7.79 9.86 -18.50
N TRP A 150 -8.05 8.58 -18.77
CA TRP A 150 -9.15 7.83 -18.13
C TRP A 150 -9.00 7.67 -16.60
N GLU A 151 -7.79 7.54 -16.07
CA GLU A 151 -7.54 7.50 -14.62
C GLU A 151 -7.95 8.84 -14.01
N PHE A 152 -7.54 9.97 -14.62
CA PHE A 152 -7.96 11.30 -14.16
C PHE A 152 -9.47 11.52 -14.25
N TRP A 153 -10.10 11.13 -15.37
CA TRP A 153 -11.53 11.32 -15.59
C TRP A 153 -12.41 10.48 -14.66
N SER A 154 -11.89 9.36 -14.12
CA SER A 154 -12.63 8.52 -13.15
C SER A 154 -12.39 8.93 -11.70
N ILE A 155 -11.18 9.42 -11.37
CA ILE A 155 -10.84 9.87 -10.01
C ILE A 155 -11.59 11.15 -9.66
N PHE A 156 -11.66 12.12 -10.57
CA PHE A 156 -12.28 13.42 -10.29
C PHE A 156 -13.76 13.34 -9.84
N PRO A 157 -14.68 12.67 -10.57
CA PRO A 157 -16.08 12.55 -10.14
C PRO A 157 -16.21 11.73 -8.85
N THR A 158 -15.43 10.67 -8.70
CA THR A 158 -15.40 9.86 -7.47
C THR A 158 -15.00 10.72 -6.26
N ALA A 159 -13.95 11.53 -6.41
CA ALA A 159 -13.47 12.44 -5.38
C ALA A 159 -14.50 13.53 -5.04
N PHE A 160 -15.19 14.08 -6.04
CA PHE A 160 -16.23 15.07 -5.83
C PHE A 160 -17.43 14.51 -5.05
N ILE A 161 -17.92 13.33 -5.45
CA ILE A 161 -19.02 12.64 -4.76
C ILE A 161 -18.62 12.27 -3.34
N TYR A 162 -17.39 11.76 -3.16
CA TYR A 162 -16.83 11.46 -1.84
C TYR A 162 -16.79 12.72 -0.96
N ALA A 163 -16.30 13.84 -1.48
CA ALA A 163 -16.20 15.09 -0.75
C ALA A 163 -17.59 15.62 -0.33
N ALA A 164 -18.59 15.57 -1.22
CA ALA A 164 -19.94 15.98 -0.91
C ALA A 164 -20.57 15.11 0.21
N ALA A 165 -20.46 13.78 0.10
CA ALA A 165 -20.93 12.85 1.12
C ALA A 165 -20.19 13.05 2.46
N ARG A 166 -18.89 13.35 2.41
CA ARG A 166 -18.06 13.62 3.58
C ARG A 166 -18.51 14.87 4.33
N VAL A 167 -18.73 15.96 3.61
CA VAL A 167 -19.21 17.22 4.19
C VAL A 167 -20.56 17.00 4.86
N TYR A 168 -21.47 16.26 4.22
CA TYR A 168 -22.77 15.96 4.81
C TYR A 168 -22.66 15.21 6.14
N ILE A 169 -21.91 14.10 6.19
CA ILE A 169 -21.71 13.32 7.43
C ILE A 169 -21.07 14.17 8.53
N LEU A 170 -20.11 15.04 8.19
CA LEU A 170 -19.49 15.92 9.18
C LEU A 170 -20.48 16.94 9.74
N VAL A 171 -21.31 17.55 8.88
CA VAL A 171 -22.35 18.49 9.31
C VAL A 171 -23.37 17.80 10.22
N GLU A 172 -23.86 16.62 9.84
CA GLU A 172 -24.80 15.85 10.68
C GLU A 172 -24.18 15.41 12.00
N ALA A 173 -22.92 14.96 11.99
CA ALA A 173 -22.23 14.61 13.23
C ALA A 173 -22.17 15.80 14.19
N LEU A 174 -21.84 17.00 13.69
CA LEU A 174 -21.81 18.22 14.50
C LEU A 174 -23.20 18.64 15.00
N LEU A 175 -24.24 18.51 14.16
CA LEU A 175 -25.62 18.76 14.56
C LEU A 175 -26.09 17.76 15.62
N GLY A 176 -25.66 16.50 15.53
CA GLY A 176 -25.93 15.48 16.55
C GLY A 176 -25.26 15.77 17.90
N LEU A 177 -24.10 16.42 17.93
CA LEU A 177 -23.50 16.88 19.20
C LEU A 177 -24.37 17.92 19.92
N ARG A 178 -25.18 18.70 19.20
CA ARG A 178 -26.06 19.71 19.81
C ARG A 178 -27.23 19.07 20.58
N SER A 179 -27.67 17.88 20.19
CA SER A 179 -28.83 17.19 20.80
C SER A 179 -28.46 16.20 21.91
N LEU A 180 -27.26 16.33 22.50
CA LEU A 180 -26.79 15.43 23.56
C LEU A 180 -27.74 15.41 24.78
N PRO A 181 -27.95 14.23 25.38
CA PRO A 181 -28.78 14.10 26.58
C PRO A 181 -28.17 14.88 27.74
N LEU A 182 -29.03 15.36 28.65
CA LEU A 182 -28.62 16.19 29.80
C LEU A 182 -27.52 15.51 30.66
N SER A 183 -27.49 14.18 30.69
CA SER A 183 -26.48 13.38 31.39
C SER A 183 -25.06 13.60 30.87
N ALA A 184 -24.87 13.97 29.60
CA ALA A 184 -23.56 14.25 29.01
C ALA A 184 -22.92 15.54 29.55
N TYR A 185 -23.73 16.42 30.15
CA TYR A 185 -23.26 17.66 30.78
C TYR A 185 -22.97 17.50 32.27
N LEU A 186 -23.28 16.34 32.86
CA LEU A 186 -22.95 16.08 34.26
C LEU A 186 -21.44 15.94 34.42
N THR A 187 -20.89 16.56 35.45
CA THR A 187 -19.48 16.38 35.82
C THR A 187 -19.25 14.92 36.16
N VAL A 188 -18.38 14.27 35.39
CA VAL A 188 -17.94 12.90 35.69
C VAL A 188 -17.29 12.90 37.06
N ASP A 189 -17.83 12.10 37.98
CA ASP A 189 -17.25 11.93 39.30
C ASP A 189 -16.03 11.01 39.22
N TRP A 190 -14.90 11.61 38.86
CA TRP A 190 -13.61 10.93 38.78
C TRP A 190 -13.18 10.34 40.13
N ALA A 191 -13.68 10.86 41.26
CA ALA A 191 -13.32 10.35 42.58
C ALA A 191 -13.94 8.96 42.83
N SER A 192 -15.11 8.66 42.26
CA SER A 192 -15.75 7.34 42.32
C SER A 192 -15.00 6.25 41.55
N LEU A 193 -14.11 6.63 40.64
CA LEU A 193 -13.36 5.71 39.77
C LEU A 193 -12.09 5.18 40.44
N PHE A 194 -11.60 5.87 41.47
CA PHE A 194 -10.51 5.39 42.30
C PHE A 194 -11.07 4.63 43.50
N PRO A 195 -10.71 3.34 43.70
CA PRO A 195 -11.12 2.62 44.88
C PRO A 195 -10.63 3.37 46.11
N HIS A 196 -11.56 3.75 46.97
CA HIS A 196 -11.24 4.40 48.23
C HIS A 196 -10.49 3.37 49.10
N ILE A 197 -9.19 3.58 49.26
CA ILE A 197 -8.29 2.80 50.13
C ILE A 197 -8.13 3.52 51.48
#